data_AF-A0A813WUS7-F1
#
_entry.id   AF-A0A813WUS7-F1
#
_cell.length_a   1.000
_cell.length_b   1.000
_cell.length_c   1.000
_cell.angle_alpha   90.00
_cell.angle_beta   90.00
_cell.angle_gamma   90.00
#
_symmetry.space_group_name_H-M   'P 1'
#
loop_
_entity.id
_entity.type
_entity.pdbx_description
1 polymer ?
#
loop_
_entity_poly.entity_id
_entity_poly.type
_entity_poly.pdbx_seq_one_letter_code
_entity_poly.pdbx_strand_id
1 'polypeptide(L)'
;MNHFIHFIILIQDFKIYLTNIIIPHCNRIKSFHLSNPFVSDIILLILPSMKNFIRVESLYLDKIQCNTIETILNSLKSLPLLTSLTIKSTDNTRNQNEIYQKTF
;
A
#
# COMPACT_ATOMS: atom_id res chain seq x y z
N MET A 1 14.51 -9.10 -16.35
CA MET A 1 14.57 -9.90 -15.11
C MET A 1 14.09 -9.02 -13.98
N ASN A 2 12.86 -9.21 -13.51
CA ASN A 2 12.31 -8.43 -12.40
C ASN A 2 12.76 -9.09 -11.10
N HIS A 3 13.70 -8.46 -10.40
CA HIS A 3 14.10 -8.87 -9.06
C HIS A 3 12.97 -8.57 -8.08
N PHE A 4 12.25 -9.62 -7.68
CA PHE A 4 11.34 -9.56 -6.54
C PHE A 4 12.16 -9.81 -5.27
N ILE A 5 12.34 -8.76 -4.49
CA ILE A 5 13.03 -8.82 -3.21
C ILE A 5 11.97 -9.08 -2.13
N HIS A 6 12.02 -10.26 -1.51
CA HIS A 6 11.23 -10.57 -0.33
C HIS A 6 12.03 -10.19 0.93
N PHE A 7 11.72 -9.05 1.55
CA PHE A 7 12.26 -8.67 2.85
C PHE A 7 11.19 -8.82 3.94
N ILE A 8 11.51 -9.57 5.00
CA ILE A 8 10.78 -9.51 6.28
C ILE A 8 11.36 -8.32 7.03
N ILE A 9 10.64 -7.20 7.00
CA ILE A 9 11.07 -5.96 7.65
C ILE A 9 10.28 -5.80 8.96
N LEU A 10 10.98 -5.65 10.09
CA LEU A 10 10.35 -5.24 11.36
C LEU A 10 9.87 -3.78 11.23
N ILE A 11 8.79 -3.39 11.92
CA ILE A 11 8.18 -2.06 11.77
C ILE A 11 9.19 -0.90 11.90
N GLN A 12 10.17 -1.04 12.80
CA GLN A 12 11.21 -0.04 13.01
C GLN A 12 12.17 0.08 11.82
N ASP A 13 12.65 -1.05 11.30
CA ASP A 13 13.51 -1.09 10.11
C ASP A 13 12.75 -0.58 8.89
N PHE A 14 11.45 -0.84 8.83
CA PHE A 14 10.60 -0.33 7.76
C PHE A 14 10.46 1.17 7.85
N LYS A 15 10.31 1.74 9.05
CA LYS A 15 10.27 3.18 9.24
C LYS A 15 11.56 3.84 8.75
N ILE A 16 12.72 3.27 9.08
CA ILE A 16 14.02 3.76 8.61
C ILE A 16 14.10 3.67 7.07
N TYR A 17 13.73 2.53 6.49
CA TYR A 17 13.72 2.33 5.05
C TYR A 17 12.74 3.27 4.33
N LEU A 18 11.55 3.46 4.87
CA LEU A 18 10.53 4.38 4.37
C LEU A 18 11.06 5.80 4.33
N THR A 19 11.64 6.28 5.44
CA THR A 19 12.16 7.65 5.54
C THR A 19 13.37 7.90 4.65
N ASN A 20 14.31 6.95 4.60
CA ASN A 20 15.60 7.18 3.94
C ASN A 20 15.61 6.78 2.47
N ILE A 21 14.75 5.85 2.05
CA ILE A 21 14.79 5.27 0.69
C ILE A 21 13.49 5.56 -0.06
N ILE A 22 12.33 5.21 0.50
CA ILE A 22 11.06 5.31 -0.24
C ILE A 22 10.60 6.76 -0.39
N ILE A 23 10.48 7.52 0.70
CA ILE A 23 9.94 8.89 0.68
C ILE A 23 10.76 9.82 -0.24
N PRO A 24 12.11 9.83 -0.20
CA PRO A 24 12.91 10.69 -1.09
C PRO A 24 12.71 10.39 -2.58
N HIS A 25 12.25 9.18 -2.93
CA HIS A 25 12.06 8.73 -4.30
C HIS A 25 10.60 8.43 -4.65
N CYS A 26 9.65 8.83 -3.79
CA CYS A 26 8.23 8.47 -3.93
C CYS A 26 7.60 8.96 -5.24
N ASN A 27 8.07 10.10 -5.76
CA ASN A 27 7.63 10.64 -7.04
C ASN A 27 8.09 9.83 -8.26
N ARG A 28 8.95 8.82 -8.10
CA ARG A 28 9.39 7.91 -9.18
C ARG A 28 8.71 6.55 -9.11
N ILE A 29 7.99 6.27 -8.02
CA ILE A 29 7.35 4.98 -7.78
C ILE A 29 6.07 4.91 -8.60
N LYS A 30 6.00 3.96 -9.53
CA LYS A 30 4.82 3.68 -10.34
C LYS A 30 3.95 2.56 -9.78
N SER A 31 4.57 1.57 -9.15
CA SER A 31 3.87 0.46 -8.53
C SER A 31 4.36 0.31 -7.10
N PHE A 32 3.42 0.23 -6.16
CA PHE A 32 3.69 0.03 -4.75
C PHE A 32 3.00 -1.25 -4.30
N HIS A 33 3.80 -2.23 -3.88
CA HIS A 33 3.32 -3.54 -3.46
C HIS A 33 3.77 -3.78 -2.02
N LEU A 34 2.81 -3.96 -1.13
CA LEU A 34 3.04 -4.29 0.27
C LEU A 34 2.28 -5.56 0.64
N SER A 35 3.01 -6.62 0.99
CA SER A 35 2.46 -7.92 1.36
C SER A 35 3.17 -8.45 2.60
N ASN A 36 2.73 -7.98 3.78
CA ASN A 36 3.32 -8.26 5.08
C ASN A 36 2.21 -8.48 6.13
N PRO A 37 2.33 -9.44 7.06
CA PRO A 37 1.35 -9.57 8.15
C PRO A 37 1.10 -8.30 8.98
N PHE A 38 2.05 -7.35 8.98
CA PHE A 38 1.95 -6.04 9.61
C PHE A 38 1.61 -4.91 8.62
N VAL A 39 1.01 -5.22 7.44
CA VAL A 39 0.69 -4.19 6.42
C VAL A 39 -0.17 -3.08 7.01
N SER A 40 -1.15 -3.40 7.85
CA SER A 40 -2.02 -2.40 8.49
C SER A 40 -1.20 -1.32 9.21
N ASP A 41 -0.28 -1.73 10.09
CA ASP A 41 0.59 -0.79 10.83
C ASP A 41 1.51 -0.01 9.90
N ILE A 42 2.07 -0.70 8.90
CA ILE A 42 2.98 -0.09 7.93
C ILE A 42 2.26 0.96 7.08
N ILE A 43 1.03 0.68 6.65
CA ILE A 43 0.21 1.62 5.88
C ILE A 43 -0.05 2.86 6.70
N LEU A 44 -0.40 2.74 7.98
CA LEU A 44 -0.64 3.89 8.84
C LEU A 44 0.58 4.82 8.90
N LEU A 45 1.81 4.29 8.79
CA LEU A 45 3.04 5.08 8.68
C LEU A 45 3.20 5.76 7.31
N ILE A 46 2.73 5.13 6.23
CA ILE A 46 2.86 5.65 4.86
C ILE A 46 1.76 6.67 4.55
N LEU A 47 0.55 6.51 5.11
CA LEU A 47 -0.64 7.31 4.82
C LEU A 47 -0.39 8.82 4.80
N PRO A 48 0.28 9.44 5.79
CA PRO A 48 0.55 10.88 5.76
C PRO A 48 1.40 11.35 4.56
N SER A 49 2.19 10.43 4.02
CA SER A 49 3.10 10.65 2.88
C SER A 49 2.49 10.27 1.54
N MET A 50 1.31 9.62 1.48
CA MET A 50 0.68 9.15 0.23
C MET A 50 0.48 10.27 -0.79
N LYS A 51 0.21 11.50 -0.34
CA LYS A 51 0.10 12.69 -1.21
C LYS A 51 1.36 12.96 -2.06
N ASN A 52 2.52 12.43 -1.66
CA ASN A 52 3.78 12.59 -2.39
C ASN A 52 3.97 11.51 -3.48
N PHE A 53 3.19 10.43 -3.44
CA PHE A 53 3.23 9.31 -4.38
C PHE A 53 2.42 9.60 -5.66
N ILE A 54 2.59 10.80 -6.22
CA ILE A 54 1.78 11.32 -7.33
C ILE A 54 1.88 10.51 -8.63
N ARG A 55 2.90 9.66 -8.78
CA ARG A 55 3.13 8.81 -9.96
C ARG A 55 2.71 7.36 -9.77
N VAL A 56 2.14 7.00 -8.62
CA VAL A 56 1.68 5.63 -8.40
C VAL A 56 0.48 5.35 -9.29
N GLU A 57 0.68 4.41 -10.20
CA GLU A 57 -0.31 3.88 -11.14
C GLU A 57 -0.95 2.60 -10.57
N SER A 58 -0.19 1.82 -9.80
CA SER A 58 -0.64 0.54 -9.23
C SER A 58 -0.34 0.44 -7.73
N LEU A 59 -1.36 0.13 -6.93
CA LEU A 59 -1.23 -0.12 -5.50
C LEU A 59 -1.77 -1.52 -5.18
N TYR A 60 -0.91 -2.37 -4.64
CA TYR A 60 -1.28 -3.68 -4.14
C TYR A 60 -0.98 -3.78 -2.65
N LEU A 61 -2.00 -4.15 -1.89
CA LEU A 61 -1.95 -4.33 -0.45
C LEU A 61 -2.47 -5.72 -0.12
N ASP A 62 -1.61 -6.58 0.42
CA ASP A 62 -1.98 -7.89 0.95
C ASP A 62 -2.13 -7.85 2.46
N LYS A 63 -2.83 -8.84 3.02
CA LYS A 63 -2.92 -9.06 4.47
C LYS A 63 -3.37 -7.83 5.26
N ILE A 64 -4.34 -7.11 4.71
CA ILE A 64 -4.97 -5.95 5.35
C ILE A 64 -6.02 -6.38 6.37
N GLN A 65 -6.08 -5.70 7.52
CA GLN A 65 -7.20 -5.86 8.45
C GLN A 65 -8.39 -5.01 8.01
N CYS A 66 -9.62 -5.53 8.11
CA CYS A 66 -10.81 -4.87 7.57
C CYS A 66 -11.04 -3.45 8.13
N ASN A 67 -10.70 -3.22 9.40
CA ASN A 67 -10.86 -1.93 10.06
C ASN A 67 -9.99 -0.81 9.48
N THR A 68 -8.93 -1.13 8.73
CA THR A 68 -8.04 -0.14 8.11
C THR A 68 -8.39 0.18 6.66
N ILE A 69 -9.27 -0.60 6.03
CA ILE A 69 -9.64 -0.44 4.62
C ILE A 69 -10.25 0.93 4.35
N GLU A 70 -11.18 1.39 5.19
CA GLU A 70 -11.83 2.69 4.99
C GLU A 70 -10.82 3.85 5.06
N THR A 71 -9.89 3.79 6.00
CA THR A 71 -8.80 4.77 6.11
C THR A 71 -7.91 4.77 4.86
N ILE A 72 -7.58 3.58 4.34
CA ILE A 72 -6.83 3.42 3.09
C ILE A 72 -7.60 4.06 1.95
N LEU A 73 -8.86 3.68 1.73
CA LEU A 73 -9.69 4.19 0.63
C LEU A 73 -9.81 5.71 0.66
N ASN A 74 -9.95 6.32 1.85
CA ASN A 74 -9.99 7.78 1.99
C ASN A 74 -8.69 8.44 1.54
N SER A 75 -7.54 7.81 1.77
CA SER A 75 -6.23 8.32 1.36
C SER A 75 -5.95 8.18 -0.14
N LEU A 76 -6.59 7.22 -0.83
CA LEU A 76 -6.39 7.00 -2.27
C LEU A 76 -6.81 8.20 -3.12
N LYS A 77 -7.69 9.06 -2.59
CA LYS A 77 -8.05 10.34 -3.22
C LYS A 77 -6.83 11.23 -3.49
N SER A 78 -5.72 11.01 -2.79
CA SER A 78 -4.46 11.74 -2.97
C SER A 78 -3.54 11.16 -4.07
N LEU A 79 -3.94 10.06 -4.73
CA LEU A 79 -3.18 9.39 -5.78
C LEU A 79 -3.83 9.63 -7.16
N PRO A 80 -3.48 10.72 -7.87
CA PRO A 80 -4.19 11.15 -9.07
C PRO A 80 -4.02 10.22 -10.28
N LEU A 81 -2.95 9.41 -10.29
CA LEU A 81 -2.62 8.52 -11.41
C LEU A 81 -2.95 7.05 -11.14
N LEU A 82 -3.61 6.74 -10.01
CA LEU A 82 -3.91 5.37 -9.63
C LEU A 82 -4.95 4.77 -10.60
N THR A 83 -4.52 3.76 -11.36
CA THR A 83 -5.35 3.03 -12.33
C THR A 83 -5.62 1.59 -11.90
N SER A 84 -4.79 1.05 -11.00
CA SER A 84 -4.91 -0.31 -10.50
C SER A 84 -4.81 -0.33 -8.98
N LEU A 85 -5.85 -0.86 -8.33
CA LEU A 85 -5.90 -1.08 -6.90
C LEU A 85 -6.19 -2.55 -6.62
N THR A 86 -5.44 -3.16 -5.72
CA THR A 86 -5.74 -4.48 -5.19
C THR A 86 -5.57 -4.46 -3.68
N ILE A 87 -6.62 -4.84 -2.95
CA ILE A 87 -6.61 -4.97 -1.50
C ILE A 87 -7.06 -6.39 -1.18
N LYS A 88 -6.21 -7.15 -0.50
CA LYS A 88 -6.55 -8.48 0.03
C LYS A 88 -6.55 -8.41 1.55
N SER A 89 -7.69 -8.79 2.13
CA SER A 89 -7.88 -8.81 3.57
C SER A 89 -7.46 -10.15 4.18
N THR A 90 -6.91 -10.14 5.39
CA THR A 90 -6.61 -11.35 6.18
C THR A 90 -7.78 -11.88 6.98
N ASP A 91 -8.87 -11.11 7.13
CA ASP A 91 -9.99 -11.54 7.96
C ASP A 91 -10.84 -12.61 7.25
N ASN A 92 -10.75 -13.84 7.73
CA ASN A 92 -11.54 -15.00 7.26
C ASN A 92 -13.07 -14.85 7.45
N THR A 93 -13.54 -13.79 8.13
CA THR A 93 -14.97 -13.57 8.44
C THR A 93 -15.74 -12.78 7.38
N ARG A 94 -15.05 -12.26 6.35
CA ARG A 94 -15.72 -11.68 5.17
C ARG A 94 -15.18 -12.32 3.91
N ASN A 95 -15.69 -13.51 3.59
CA ASN A 95 -15.78 -14.05 2.22
C ASN A 95 -16.69 -13.17 1.33
N GLN A 96 -16.48 -11.85 1.34
CA GLN A 96 -16.99 -10.94 0.34
C GLN A 96 -15.78 -10.46 -0.44
N ASN A 97 -15.48 -11.23 -1.48
CA ASN A 97 -14.61 -10.84 -2.59
C ASN A 97 -15.18 -9.57 -3.25
N GLU A 98 -15.01 -8.41 -2.61
CA GLU A 98 -15.13 -7.13 -3.30
C GLU A 98 -13.76 -6.81 -3.90
N ILE A 99 -13.50 -7.40 -5.05
CA ILE A 99 -12.47 -6.90 -5.96
C ILE A 99 -12.98 -5.52 -6.39
N TYR A 100 -12.51 -4.46 -5.73
CA TYR A 100 -12.74 -3.08 -6.16
C TYR A 100 -11.94 -2.81 -7.44
N GLN A 101 -12.39 -3.34 -8.58
CA GLN A 101 -12.06 -2.79 -9.89
C GLN A 101 -12.97 -1.60 -10.14
N LYS A 102 -12.57 -0.43 -9.63
CA LYS A 102 -13.14 0.82 -10.10
C LYS A 102 -12.44 1.14 -11.41
N THR A 103 -13.06 0.79 -12.54
CA THR A 103 -12.71 1.36 -13.85
C THR A 103 -12.88 2.86 -13.75
N PHE A 104 -11.76 3.58 -13.74
CA PHE A 104 -11.70 5.04 -13.92
C PHE A 104 -11.81 5.39 -15.39
#